data_AF-A0A2H5YZN0-F1
#
_entry.id   AF-A0A2H5YZN0-F1
#
_cell.length_a   1.000
_cell.length_b   1.000
_cell.length_c   1.000
_cell.angle_alpha   90.00
_cell.angle_beta   90.00
_cell.angle_gamma   90.00
#
_symmetry.space_group_name_H-M   'P 1'
#
loop_
_entity.id
_entity.type
_entity.pdbx_description
1 polymer ?
#
loop_
_entity_poly.entity_id
_entity_poly.type
_entity_poly.pdbx_seq_one_letter_code
_entity_poly.pdbx_strand_id
1 'polypeptide(L)'
;MPHCTEPMDRHRAGRYDRSEVPGGTRASWKSHPGSGVLAMRWAAGSVVVRAYAELNDFLPAPVRQRSFEVALPLGATVRDLVAGIGIPPVEVDLVLVDGEPVDWAYKLRAGQRIAIYPMFEAIDIGPVQRLREKPLREPRFVCDVHVGRLAAYLRLLGFDTWYERTAEDAALASRASGERRILLTRDRELLKRRAVTHGYWLRSVQPRMQLLEVVRRFDLLGSIRLFVRCPRCNGVLEPVERTAVRDRVPPRSWVRAEAFWQCVSCGQIYWYGTHCERVEELVDWLRHALSPDRSA
;
A
#
# COMPACT_ATOMS: atom_id res chain seq x y z
N MET A 1 -28.30 -44.47 -13.08
CA MET A 1 -27.65 -45.76 -12.73
C MET A 1 -27.24 -46.45 -14.02
N PRO A 2 -26.09 -47.14 -14.11
CA PRO A 2 -25.26 -47.75 -13.05
C PRO A 2 -24.00 -46.88 -12.75
N HIS A 3 -23.41 -46.75 -11.56
CA HIS A 3 -22.97 -47.66 -10.49
C HIS A 3 -21.79 -48.61 -10.81
N CYS A 4 -20.84 -48.58 -9.86
CA CYS A 4 -19.80 -49.57 -9.53
C CYS A 4 -18.48 -49.42 -10.33
N THR A 5 -17.27 -49.49 -9.76
CA THR A 5 -16.81 -49.95 -8.43
C THR A 5 -15.31 -49.61 -8.24
N GLU A 6 -14.88 -49.30 -7.01
CA GLU A 6 -13.50 -49.46 -6.49
C GLU A 6 -13.09 -50.95 -6.42
N PRO A 7 -11.78 -51.36 -6.34
CA PRO A 7 -11.08 -51.45 -5.04
C PRO A 7 -9.53 -51.29 -5.00
N MET A 8 -9.09 -50.87 -3.81
CA MET A 8 -7.89 -51.15 -2.97
C MET A 8 -6.72 -52.02 -3.47
N ASP A 9 -5.48 -51.57 -3.19
CA ASP A 9 -4.49 -52.23 -2.28
C ASP A 9 -3.23 -51.33 -2.20
N ARG A 10 -2.77 -50.79 -1.05
CA ARG A 10 -2.14 -51.32 0.19
C ARG A 10 -0.76 -51.99 0.04
N HIS A 11 0.15 -51.51 0.91
CA HIS A 11 1.49 -52.00 1.29
C HIS A 11 2.66 -51.50 0.41
N ARG A 12 3.81 -51.05 0.94
CA ARG A 12 4.49 -51.46 2.18
C ARG A 12 5.52 -50.39 2.62
N ALA A 13 5.83 -50.44 3.92
CA ALA A 13 6.74 -49.59 4.65
C ALA A 13 8.22 -49.73 4.25
N GLY A 14 8.96 -48.63 4.39
CA GLY A 14 10.42 -48.60 4.55
C GLY A 14 10.76 -47.78 5.80
N ARG A 15 11.54 -48.37 6.70
CA ARG A 15 11.90 -47.92 8.05
C ARG A 15 13.37 -47.43 8.04
N TYR A 16 13.81 -46.81 9.15
CA TYR A 16 15.18 -46.39 9.55
C TYR A 16 15.59 -44.96 9.15
N ASP A 17 16.26 -44.13 9.97
CA ASP A 17 16.70 -44.19 11.39
C ASP A 17 17.13 -42.77 11.80
N ARG A 18 17.12 -42.51 13.12
CA ARG A 18 17.66 -41.34 13.79
C ARG A 18 19.19 -41.42 13.83
N SER A 19 19.88 -40.39 13.35
CA SER A 19 20.94 -39.71 14.12
C SER A 19 21.54 -38.52 13.35
N GLU A 20 22.00 -37.55 14.13
CA GLU A 20 22.86 -36.40 13.77
C GLU A 20 22.19 -35.03 13.52
N VAL A 21 22.37 -34.19 14.56
CA VAL A 21 22.26 -32.72 14.63
C VAL A 21 23.72 -32.23 14.72
N PRO A 22 24.18 -31.23 13.93
CA PRO A 22 24.20 -29.82 14.38
C PRO A 22 24.06 -28.81 13.20
N GLY A 23 23.63 -27.55 13.32
CA GLY A 23 23.32 -26.66 14.42
C GLY A 23 22.94 -25.27 13.85
N GLY A 24 22.18 -24.47 14.62
CA GLY A 24 22.02 -23.00 14.53
C GLY A 24 21.53 -22.40 13.21
N THR A 25 20.33 -21.82 13.12
CA THR A 25 20.13 -20.44 13.61
C THR A 25 18.68 -20.21 14.08
N ARG A 26 18.55 -19.49 15.19
CA ARG A 26 17.33 -19.28 15.98
C ARG A 26 16.26 -18.46 15.24
N ALA A 27 15.12 -19.08 14.96
CA ALA A 27 13.82 -18.40 14.91
C ALA A 27 13.02 -18.87 16.13
N SER A 28 13.05 -18.12 17.24
CA SER A 28 12.20 -18.44 18.40
C SER A 28 10.80 -17.85 18.19
N TRP A 29 9.92 -18.66 17.62
CA TRP A 29 8.47 -18.53 17.79
C TRP A 29 7.94 -19.88 18.27
N LYS A 30 7.54 -19.96 19.54
CA LYS A 30 6.70 -21.02 20.13
C LYS A 30 5.79 -20.31 21.15
N SER A 31 4.49 -20.53 21.24
CA SER A 31 3.69 -21.68 20.79
C SER A 31 2.18 -21.36 20.90
N HIS A 32 1.38 -21.88 19.98
CA HIS A 32 -0.04 -22.24 20.21
C HIS A 32 -0.08 -23.60 20.94
N PRO A 33 -1.12 -23.98 21.72
CA PRO A 33 -2.53 -23.85 21.33
C PRO A 33 -3.54 -23.47 22.43
N GLY A 34 -4.60 -22.76 22.02
CA GLY A 34 -5.81 -22.53 22.82
C GLY A 34 -5.67 -21.43 23.87
N SER A 35 -6.35 -20.29 23.65
CA SER A 35 -6.35 -19.13 24.58
C SER A 35 -4.95 -18.57 24.88
N GLY A 36 -4.22 -18.14 23.85
CA GLY A 36 -2.81 -17.74 23.99
C GLY A 36 -2.60 -16.26 24.28
N VAL A 37 -2.60 -15.87 25.55
CA VAL A 37 -1.97 -14.63 26.02
C VAL A 37 -0.48 -14.69 25.64
N LEU A 38 0.01 -13.71 24.87
CA LEU A 38 1.40 -13.65 24.43
C LEU A 38 2.30 -13.24 25.61
N ALA A 39 2.79 -14.20 26.39
CA ALA A 39 3.54 -13.93 27.62
C ALA A 39 4.94 -13.35 27.35
N MET A 40 5.07 -12.02 27.40
CA MET A 40 6.33 -11.33 27.68
C MET A 40 6.45 -11.11 29.19
N ARG A 41 7.55 -11.60 29.76
CA ARG A 41 7.90 -11.40 31.18
C ARG A 41 7.92 -9.87 31.42
N TRP A 42 7.24 -9.39 32.46
CA TRP A 42 6.95 -7.98 32.78
C TRP A 42 5.75 -7.31 32.07
N ALA A 43 4.65 -8.04 31.85
CA ALA A 43 3.38 -7.46 31.40
C ALA A 43 2.54 -6.93 32.59
N ALA A 44 2.02 -5.70 32.47
CA ALA A 44 1.11 -5.09 33.46
C ALA A 44 -0.36 -5.55 33.31
N GLY A 45 -0.62 -6.50 32.39
CA GLY A 45 -1.92 -7.04 32.03
C GLY A 45 -2.04 -7.27 30.53
N SER A 46 -3.25 -7.54 30.03
CA SER A 46 -3.55 -7.65 28.60
C SER A 46 -4.57 -6.60 28.16
N VAL A 47 -4.62 -6.36 26.86
CA VAL A 47 -5.66 -5.57 26.21
C VAL A 47 -6.30 -6.36 25.09
N VAL A 48 -7.56 -6.06 24.76
CA VAL A 48 -8.29 -6.70 23.66
C VAL A 48 -8.21 -5.80 22.43
N VAL A 49 -7.62 -6.30 21.36
CA VAL A 49 -7.41 -5.56 20.10
C VAL A 49 -8.31 -6.10 19.01
N ARG A 50 -8.89 -5.21 18.20
CA ARG A 50 -9.54 -5.52 16.94
C ARG A 50 -9.07 -4.58 15.84
N ALA A 51 -8.49 -5.14 14.79
CA ALA A 51 -8.16 -4.40 13.57
C ALA A 51 -9.28 -4.54 12.54
N TYR A 52 -9.62 -3.46 11.86
CA TYR A 52 -10.70 -3.42 10.87
C TYR A 52 -10.18 -3.39 9.43
N ALA A 53 -11.04 -3.87 8.52
CA ALA A 53 -10.84 -3.86 7.08
C ALA A 53 -9.42 -4.33 6.67
N GLU A 54 -8.72 -3.54 5.87
CA GLU A 54 -7.46 -3.91 5.22
C GLU A 54 -6.25 -3.95 6.17
N LEU A 55 -6.41 -3.52 7.43
CA LEU A 55 -5.38 -3.70 8.46
C LEU A 55 -5.18 -5.17 8.86
N ASN A 56 -6.17 -6.02 8.61
CA ASN A 56 -6.08 -7.45 8.87
C ASN A 56 -5.03 -8.15 8.02
N ASP A 57 -4.62 -7.54 6.90
CA ASP A 57 -3.57 -8.11 6.04
C ASP A 57 -2.19 -8.09 6.73
N PHE A 58 -2.00 -7.19 7.70
CA PHE A 58 -0.78 -7.13 8.50
C PHE A 58 -0.72 -8.18 9.61
N LEU A 59 -1.87 -8.75 9.99
CA LEU A 59 -2.00 -9.67 11.12
C LEU A 59 -1.88 -11.15 10.69
N PRO A 60 -1.46 -12.05 11.61
CA PRO A 60 -1.50 -13.50 11.38
C PRO A 60 -2.92 -14.02 11.14
N ALA A 61 -3.06 -15.03 10.26
CA ALA A 61 -4.36 -15.59 9.88
C ALA A 61 -5.32 -15.93 11.04
N PRO A 62 -4.87 -16.49 12.20
CA PRO A 62 -5.77 -16.85 13.29
C PRO A 62 -6.52 -15.68 13.95
N VAL A 63 -5.96 -14.47 13.88
CA VAL A 63 -6.48 -13.27 14.56
C VAL A 63 -7.12 -12.27 13.59
N ARG A 64 -7.12 -12.55 12.28
CA ARG A 64 -7.76 -11.69 11.28
C ARG A 64 -9.27 -11.66 11.50
N GLN A 65 -9.85 -10.47 11.33
CA GLN A 65 -11.28 -10.16 11.44
C GLN A 65 -11.87 -10.52 12.81
N ARG A 66 -11.04 -10.65 13.84
CA ARG A 66 -11.41 -11.09 15.19
C ARG A 66 -10.80 -10.16 16.23
N SER A 67 -11.40 -10.17 17.41
CA SER A 67 -10.78 -9.57 18.59
C SER A 67 -9.79 -10.57 19.18
N PHE A 68 -8.62 -10.10 19.59
CA PHE A 68 -7.56 -10.94 20.18
C PHE A 68 -6.85 -10.21 21.31
N GLU A 69 -6.28 -10.97 22.25
CA GLU A 69 -5.55 -10.40 23.38
C GLU A 69 -4.08 -10.15 23.05
N VAL A 70 -3.58 -9.01 23.52
CA VAL A 70 -2.16 -8.62 23.41
C VAL A 70 -1.66 -8.29 24.81
N ALA A 71 -0.53 -8.88 25.20
CA ALA A 71 0.11 -8.54 26.46
C ALA A 71 0.69 -7.12 26.40
N LEU A 72 0.47 -6.34 27.45
CA LEU A 72 0.85 -4.94 27.48
C LEU A 72 2.14 -4.75 28.32
N PRO A 73 3.25 -4.33 27.70
CA PRO A 73 4.41 -3.84 28.44
C PRO A 73 4.04 -2.62 29.29
N LEU A 74 4.74 -2.44 30.41
CA LEU A 74 4.50 -1.31 31.31
C LEU A 74 4.73 0.03 30.59
N GLY A 75 3.73 0.90 30.60
CA GLY A 75 3.82 2.24 29.99
C GLY A 75 3.72 2.28 28.46
N ALA A 76 3.33 1.17 27.81
CA ALA A 76 3.17 1.13 26.35
C ALA A 76 2.14 2.14 25.85
N THR A 77 2.50 2.82 24.76
CA THR A 77 1.60 3.74 24.06
C THR A 77 0.79 3.03 22.97
N VAL A 78 -0.23 3.71 22.45
CA VAL A 78 -0.95 3.26 21.24
C VAL A 78 0.01 2.98 20.09
N ARG A 79 1.01 3.84 19.89
CA ARG A 79 2.02 3.66 18.84
C ARG A 79 2.82 2.37 19.01
N ASP A 80 3.23 2.07 20.24
CA ASP A 80 4.00 0.87 20.57
C ASP A 80 3.16 -0.39 20.34
N LEU A 81 1.88 -0.37 20.74
CA LEU A 81 0.94 -1.46 20.49
C LEU A 81 0.78 -1.73 18.99
N VAL A 82 0.45 -0.70 18.21
CA VAL A 82 0.17 -0.81 16.77
C VAL A 82 1.41 -1.33 16.02
N ALA A 83 2.58 -0.75 16.28
CA ALA A 83 3.83 -1.23 15.69
C ALA A 83 4.18 -2.66 16.16
N GLY A 84 3.93 -2.97 17.43
CA GLY A 84 4.23 -4.26 18.05
C GLY A 84 3.39 -5.42 17.50
N ILE A 85 2.12 -5.18 17.15
CA ILE A 85 1.27 -6.17 16.46
C ILE A 85 1.55 -6.26 14.95
N GLY A 86 2.49 -5.46 14.44
CA GLY A 86 2.97 -5.51 13.06
C GLY A 86 2.20 -4.63 12.08
N ILE A 87 1.27 -3.81 12.53
CA ILE A 87 0.56 -2.83 11.71
C ILE A 87 1.44 -1.57 11.61
N PRO A 88 1.83 -1.11 10.40
CA PRO A 88 2.55 0.15 10.25
C PRO A 88 1.67 1.32 10.74
N PRO A 89 2.13 2.19 11.66
CA PRO A 89 1.32 3.32 12.14
C PRO A 89 0.78 4.24 11.04
N VAL A 90 1.47 4.32 9.90
CA VAL A 90 1.07 5.12 8.73
C VAL A 90 -0.19 4.62 8.03
N GLU A 91 -0.59 3.36 8.26
CA GLU A 91 -1.79 2.74 7.69
C GLU A 91 -3.05 2.98 8.53
N VAL A 92 -2.87 3.48 9.76
CA VAL A 92 -3.93 3.66 10.75
C VAL A 92 -4.34 5.13 10.79
N ASP A 93 -5.64 5.37 10.83
CA ASP A 93 -6.18 6.74 10.87
C ASP A 93 -7.03 7.04 12.09
N LEU A 94 -7.63 6.01 12.68
CA LEU A 94 -8.41 6.13 13.90
C LEU A 94 -8.11 4.95 14.84
N VAL A 95 -7.80 5.27 16.08
CA VAL A 95 -7.73 4.31 17.18
C VAL A 95 -8.77 4.72 18.22
N LEU A 96 -9.65 3.80 18.56
CA LEU A 96 -10.59 3.94 19.66
C LEU A 96 -10.12 3.10 20.84
N VAL A 97 -10.10 3.68 22.04
CA VAL A 97 -9.89 2.99 23.30
C VAL A 97 -11.19 3.07 24.08
N ASP A 98 -11.82 1.91 24.32
CA ASP A 98 -13.12 1.78 24.96
C ASP A 98 -14.22 2.65 24.30
N GLY A 99 -14.11 2.84 22.99
CA GLY A 99 -15.04 3.64 22.18
C GLY A 99 -14.61 5.09 21.97
N GLU A 100 -13.62 5.58 22.70
CA GLU A 100 -13.16 6.97 22.63
C GLU A 100 -11.94 7.14 21.72
N PRO A 101 -11.92 8.11 20.80
CA PRO A 101 -10.79 8.36 19.93
C PRO A 101 -9.58 8.94 20.69
N VAL A 102 -8.41 8.34 20.48
CA VAL A 102 -7.16 8.70 21.18
C VAL A 102 -6.04 9.04 20.19
N ASP A 103 -4.97 9.67 20.71
CA ASP A 103 -3.76 9.98 19.94
C ASP A 103 -2.68 8.87 20.07
N TRP A 104 -1.56 9.05 19.36
CA TRP A 104 -0.43 8.12 19.37
C TRP A 104 0.28 8.01 20.73
N ALA A 105 0.24 9.05 21.55
CA ALA A 105 0.95 9.15 22.82
C ALA A 105 0.14 8.60 24.00
N TYR A 106 -1.15 8.31 23.79
CA TYR A 106 -2.03 7.73 24.81
C TYR A 106 -1.41 6.46 25.42
N LYS A 107 -1.32 6.46 26.76
CA LYS A 107 -0.78 5.34 27.55
C LYS A 107 -1.88 4.32 27.84
N LEU A 108 -1.65 3.08 27.41
CA LEU A 108 -2.61 2.00 27.53
C LEU A 108 -2.65 1.43 28.96
N ARG A 109 -3.81 0.93 29.37
CA ARG A 109 -4.08 0.26 30.64
C ARG A 109 -4.60 -1.16 30.38
N ALA A 110 -4.36 -2.06 31.32
CA ALA A 110 -4.88 -3.42 31.26
C ALA A 110 -6.43 -3.43 31.24
N GLY A 111 -7.00 -4.37 30.48
CA GLY A 111 -8.46 -4.57 30.36
C GLY A 111 -9.14 -3.72 29.30
N GLN A 112 -8.44 -2.76 28.69
CA GLN A 112 -9.02 -1.88 27.67
C GLN A 112 -9.28 -2.60 26.35
N ARG A 113 -10.31 -2.14 25.62
CA ARG A 113 -10.62 -2.56 24.26
C ARG A 113 -10.10 -1.53 23.25
N ILE A 114 -9.23 -1.97 22.35
CA ILE A 114 -8.67 -1.13 21.28
C ILE A 114 -9.26 -1.55 19.94
N ALA A 115 -9.92 -0.62 19.27
CA ALA A 115 -10.34 -0.76 17.88
C ALA A 115 -9.43 0.08 16.98
N ILE A 116 -8.83 -0.54 15.97
CA ILE A 116 -7.86 0.09 15.06
C ILE A 116 -8.48 0.11 13.67
N TYR A 117 -8.64 1.30 13.11
CA TYR A 117 -9.25 1.51 11.80
C TYR A 117 -8.21 1.99 10.79
N PRO A 118 -8.23 1.43 9.57
CA PRO A 118 -7.37 1.90 8.51
C PRO A 118 -7.73 3.32 8.09
N MET A 119 -6.84 3.91 7.30
CA MET A 119 -7.09 5.17 6.63
C MET A 119 -8.17 5.04 5.56
N PHE A 120 -9.33 5.63 5.84
CA PHE A 120 -10.43 5.79 4.89
C PHE A 120 -10.32 7.17 4.24
N GLU A 121 -9.71 7.28 3.07
CA GLU A 121 -9.76 8.56 2.32
C GLU A 121 -11.09 8.77 1.59
N ALA A 122 -11.90 7.72 1.45
CA ALA A 122 -13.21 7.80 0.80
C ALA A 122 -14.35 8.24 1.74
N ILE A 123 -14.09 8.42 3.05
CA ILE A 123 -15.11 8.81 4.04
C ILE A 123 -14.55 9.98 4.84
N ASP A 124 -15.24 11.13 4.81
CA ASP A 124 -14.89 12.27 5.65
C ASP A 124 -15.18 11.95 7.12
N ILE A 125 -14.16 11.42 7.80
CA ILE A 125 -14.13 11.22 9.25
C ILE A 125 -13.43 12.37 9.97
N GLY A 126 -13.22 13.51 9.30
CA GLY A 126 -12.57 14.69 9.84
C GLY A 126 -13.05 15.16 11.23
N PRO A 127 -14.35 15.04 11.60
CA PRO A 127 -14.82 15.39 12.94
C PRO A 127 -14.29 14.49 14.06
N VAL A 128 -13.90 13.25 13.74
CA VAL A 128 -13.50 12.20 14.71
C VAL A 128 -12.00 11.84 14.57
N GLN A 129 -11.37 12.21 13.46
CA GLN A 129 -9.95 11.97 13.17
C GLN A 129 -9.05 12.82 14.09
N ARG A 130 -8.44 12.16 15.08
CA ARG A 130 -7.51 12.80 16.04
C ARG A 130 -6.03 12.49 15.79
N LEU A 131 -5.72 11.54 14.90
CA LEU A 131 -4.36 11.05 14.67
C LEU A 131 -3.62 11.78 13.53
N ARG A 132 -4.31 12.56 12.68
CA ARG A 132 -3.73 13.33 11.57
C ARG A 132 -4.32 14.72 11.43
N GLU A 133 -3.53 15.61 10.84
CA GLU A 133 -3.96 16.94 10.40
C GLU A 133 -4.39 16.88 8.91
N LYS A 134 -5.69 16.67 8.64
CA LYS A 134 -6.42 16.82 7.35
C LYS A 134 -6.04 15.89 6.16
N PRO A 135 -7.02 15.45 5.33
CA PRO A 135 -6.75 14.77 4.06
C PRO A 135 -5.95 15.65 3.07
N LEU A 136 -5.00 15.05 2.33
CA LEU A 136 -4.19 15.75 1.33
C LEU A 136 -5.04 16.08 0.10
N ARG A 137 -5.38 17.37 -0.09
CA ARG A 137 -6.21 17.85 -1.21
C ARG A 137 -5.58 17.64 -2.60
N GLU A 138 -4.26 17.43 -2.66
CA GLU A 138 -3.51 17.09 -3.89
C GLU A 138 -2.44 16.03 -3.55
N PRO A 139 -2.76 14.73 -3.66
CA PRO A 139 -1.83 13.67 -3.29
C PRO A 139 -0.63 13.63 -4.24
N ARG A 140 0.57 13.62 -3.65
CA ARG A 140 1.85 13.44 -4.34
C ARG A 140 2.49 12.16 -3.86
N PHE A 141 3.17 11.44 -4.74
CA PHE A 141 3.67 10.11 -4.45
C PHE A 141 5.20 10.02 -4.51
N VAL A 142 5.75 9.11 -3.71
CA VAL A 142 7.10 8.55 -3.84
C VAL A 142 6.91 7.05 -4.05
N CYS A 143 7.42 6.51 -5.15
CA CYS A 143 7.38 5.08 -5.43
C CYS A 143 8.72 4.43 -5.07
N ASP A 144 8.65 3.34 -4.32
CA ASP A 144 9.78 2.43 -4.12
C ASP A 144 10.33 1.89 -5.47
N VAL A 145 11.61 1.51 -5.49
CA VAL A 145 12.37 1.04 -6.67
C VAL A 145 11.67 -0.14 -7.37
N HIS A 146 10.97 -0.98 -6.59
CA HIS A 146 10.26 -2.17 -7.05
C HIS A 146 8.90 -1.88 -7.73
N VAL A 147 8.38 -0.66 -7.64
CA VAL A 147 7.05 -0.29 -8.16
C VAL A 147 7.13 0.77 -9.26
N GLY A 148 8.23 0.79 -10.02
CA GLY A 148 8.44 1.76 -11.10
C GLY A 148 7.39 1.77 -12.21
N ARG A 149 6.74 0.62 -12.50
CA ARG A 149 5.62 0.59 -13.46
C ARG A 149 4.38 1.33 -12.94
N LEU A 150 4.11 1.25 -11.64
CA LEU A 150 3.06 2.04 -11.00
C LEU A 150 3.39 3.54 -11.09
N ALA A 151 4.65 3.91 -10.85
CA ALA A 151 5.09 5.30 -10.99
C ALA A 151 4.82 5.85 -12.39
N ALA A 152 5.10 5.07 -13.43
CA ALA A 152 4.81 5.45 -14.81
C ALA A 152 3.30 5.64 -15.05
N TYR A 153 2.45 4.73 -14.55
CA TYR A 153 1.00 4.88 -14.66
C TYR A 153 0.47 6.11 -13.94
N LEU A 154 0.89 6.35 -12.68
CA LEU A 154 0.45 7.52 -11.92
C LEU A 154 0.82 8.83 -12.64
N ARG A 155 2.02 8.91 -13.22
CA ARG A 155 2.44 10.06 -14.05
C ARG A 155 1.60 10.21 -15.31
N LEU A 156 1.25 9.11 -16.00
CA LEU A 156 0.37 9.15 -17.17
C LEU A 156 -1.01 9.70 -16.83
N LEU A 157 -1.52 9.36 -15.63
CA LEU A 157 -2.78 9.88 -15.10
C LEU A 157 -2.68 11.30 -14.52
N GLY A 158 -1.49 11.90 -14.55
CA GLY A 158 -1.24 13.29 -14.17
C GLY A 158 -0.82 13.51 -12.72
N PHE A 159 -0.58 12.46 -11.94
CA PHE A 159 -0.18 12.57 -10.54
C PHE A 159 1.33 12.77 -10.40
N ASP A 160 1.71 13.75 -9.58
CA ASP A 160 3.10 14.03 -9.26
C ASP A 160 3.71 12.86 -8.48
N THR A 161 4.54 12.09 -9.16
CA THR A 161 5.10 10.83 -8.65
C THR A 161 6.60 10.80 -8.82
N TRP A 162 7.33 10.90 -7.71
CA TRP A 162 8.76 10.73 -7.70
C TRP A 162 9.13 9.24 -7.74
N TYR A 163 10.12 8.90 -8.56
CA TYR A 163 10.67 7.55 -8.68
C TYR A 163 12.08 7.68 -9.24
N GLU A 164 13.01 7.00 -8.58
CA GLU A 164 14.39 6.89 -8.99
C GLU A 164 14.85 5.45 -8.79
N ARG A 165 15.45 4.85 -9.83
CA ARG A 165 15.76 3.41 -9.88
C ARG A 165 16.78 2.98 -8.83
N THR A 166 17.66 3.88 -8.44
CA THR A 166 18.81 3.64 -7.55
C THR A 166 18.61 4.29 -6.18
N ALA A 167 17.40 4.74 -5.87
CA ALA A 167 17.12 5.37 -4.59
C ALA A 167 17.25 4.36 -3.45
N GLU A 168 17.99 4.75 -2.42
CA GLU A 168 18.00 4.01 -1.17
C GLU A 168 16.76 4.34 -0.35
N ASP A 169 16.34 3.37 0.43
CA ASP A 169 15.35 3.46 1.50
C ASP A 169 15.37 4.75 2.34
N ALA A 170 16.57 5.21 2.74
CA ALA A 170 16.72 6.43 3.53
C ALA A 170 16.35 7.68 2.71
N ALA A 171 16.71 7.71 1.43
CA ALA A 171 16.35 8.78 0.50
C ALA A 171 14.84 8.76 0.21
N LEU A 172 14.24 7.58 0.02
CA LEU A 172 12.79 7.42 -0.14
C LEU A 172 12.03 8.01 1.06
N ALA A 173 12.43 7.65 2.28
CA ALA A 173 11.81 8.13 3.50
C ALA A 173 12.02 9.64 3.71
N SER A 174 13.24 10.14 3.49
CA SER A 174 13.57 11.56 3.59
C SER A 174 12.74 12.40 2.63
N ARG A 175 12.62 11.96 1.37
CA ARG A 175 11.87 12.67 0.34
C ARG A 175 10.36 12.62 0.58
N ALA A 176 9.84 11.48 1.00
CA ALA A 176 8.44 11.34 1.39
C ALA A 176 8.08 12.32 2.53
N SER A 177 8.93 12.42 3.54
CA SER A 177 8.73 13.32 4.68
C SER A 177 8.88 14.80 4.30
N GLY A 178 10.02 15.15 3.68
CA GLY A 178 10.38 16.54 3.38
C GLY A 178 9.47 17.20 2.35
N GLU A 179 8.98 16.44 1.38
CA GLU A 179 8.04 16.95 0.37
C GLU A 179 6.57 16.59 0.68
N ARG A 180 6.26 16.04 1.85
CA ARG A 180 4.89 15.61 2.22
C ARG A 180 4.24 14.74 1.13
N ARG A 181 4.98 13.73 0.67
CA ARG A 181 4.54 12.76 -0.34
C ARG A 181 4.20 11.43 0.32
N ILE A 182 3.26 10.72 -0.28
CA ILE A 182 2.81 9.39 0.13
C ILE A 182 3.77 8.35 -0.45
N LEU A 183 4.43 7.60 0.43
CA LEU A 183 5.33 6.52 0.04
C LEU A 183 4.56 5.26 -0.34
N LEU A 184 4.58 4.89 -1.63
CA LEU A 184 4.01 3.65 -2.13
C LEU A 184 5.10 2.57 -2.19
N THR A 185 4.94 1.51 -1.39
CA THR A 185 5.93 0.44 -1.31
C THR A 185 5.28 -0.91 -1.03
N ARG A 186 5.98 -1.99 -1.37
CA ARG A 186 5.64 -3.35 -0.94
C ARG A 186 6.48 -3.80 0.26
N ASP A 187 7.48 -3.02 0.65
CA ASP A 187 8.33 -3.29 1.81
C ASP A 187 7.71 -2.70 3.08
N ARG A 188 7.37 -3.60 4.01
CA ARG A 188 6.81 -3.24 5.32
C ARG A 188 7.86 -2.60 6.23
N GLU A 189 9.14 -2.97 6.11
CA GLU A 189 10.19 -2.41 6.95
C GLU A 189 10.47 -0.95 6.61
N LEU A 190 10.40 -0.60 5.32
CA LEU A 190 10.46 0.78 4.87
C LEU A 190 9.35 1.66 5.49
N LEU A 191 8.11 1.15 5.56
CA LEU A 191 6.98 1.87 6.18
C LEU A 191 7.08 2.01 7.70
N LYS A 192 7.86 1.16 8.37
CA LYS A 192 8.09 1.26 9.82
C LYS A 192 9.09 2.36 10.19
N ARG A 193 9.83 2.90 9.23
CA ARG A 193 10.80 3.99 9.50
C ARG A 193 10.09 5.22 10.04
N ARG A 194 10.60 5.77 11.15
CA ARG A 194 10.02 6.95 11.83
C ARG A 194 9.87 8.18 10.93
N ALA A 195 10.73 8.32 9.91
CA ALA A 195 10.69 9.44 8.97
C ALA A 195 9.48 9.37 8.01
N VAL A 196 8.92 8.18 7.76
CA VAL A 196 7.75 8.01 6.90
C VAL A 196 6.51 8.42 7.68
N THR A 197 5.92 9.55 7.29
CA THR A 197 4.69 10.09 7.89
C THR A 197 3.44 9.72 7.08
N HIS A 198 3.61 9.53 5.77
CA HIS A 198 2.56 9.17 4.83
C HIS A 198 3.08 8.01 3.98
N GLY A 199 2.41 6.86 4.03
CA GLY A 199 2.80 5.69 3.27
C GLY A 199 1.63 4.75 3.07
N TYR A 200 1.76 3.91 2.05
CA TYR A 200 0.78 2.89 1.70
C TYR A 200 1.46 1.62 1.22
N TRP A 201 1.10 0.52 1.87
CA TRP A 201 1.54 -0.81 1.55
C TRP A 201 0.73 -1.40 0.41
N LEU A 202 1.39 -1.57 -0.73
CA LEU A 202 0.79 -2.15 -1.93
C LEU A 202 0.58 -3.65 -1.74
N ARG A 203 -0.68 -4.06 -1.73
CA ARG A 203 -1.08 -5.47 -1.60
C ARG A 203 -0.87 -6.21 -2.91
N SER A 204 -1.20 -5.56 -4.03
CA SER A 204 -1.06 -6.18 -5.33
C SER A 204 0.40 -6.25 -5.80
N VAL A 205 0.72 -7.35 -6.47
CA VAL A 205 2.00 -7.54 -7.16
C VAL A 205 1.92 -7.12 -8.63
N GLN A 206 0.71 -6.97 -9.18
CA GLN A 206 0.48 -6.70 -10.60
C GLN A 206 0.34 -5.18 -10.81
N PRO A 207 1.14 -4.55 -11.69
CA PRO A 207 1.15 -3.09 -11.84
C PRO A 207 -0.21 -2.43 -12.12
N ARG A 208 -1.07 -3.06 -12.94
CA ARG A 208 -2.42 -2.53 -13.21
C ARG A 208 -3.33 -2.61 -11.99
N MET A 209 -3.21 -3.69 -11.22
CA MET A 209 -3.99 -3.85 -9.99
C MET A 209 -3.47 -2.96 -8.86
N GLN A 210 -2.15 -2.70 -8.81
CA GLN A 210 -1.57 -1.67 -7.93
C GLN A 210 -2.14 -0.28 -8.25
N LEU A 211 -2.28 0.04 -9.55
CA LEU A 211 -2.88 1.29 -9.96
C LEU A 211 -4.34 1.39 -9.51
N LEU A 212 -5.15 0.37 -9.77
CA LEU A 212 -6.54 0.31 -9.31
C LEU A 212 -6.63 0.46 -7.78
N GLU A 213 -5.77 -0.25 -7.07
CA GLU A 213 -5.66 -0.20 -5.61
C GLU A 213 -5.39 1.23 -5.12
N VAL A 214 -4.40 1.93 -5.70
CA VAL A 214 -4.07 3.31 -5.35
C VAL A 214 -5.19 4.29 -5.76
N VAL A 215 -5.73 4.18 -6.97
CA VAL A 215 -6.81 5.07 -7.45
C VAL A 215 -8.03 4.97 -6.56
N ARG A 216 -8.42 3.74 -6.15
CA ARG A 216 -9.51 3.52 -5.20
C ARG A 216 -9.17 4.09 -3.82
N ARG A 217 -7.95 3.82 -3.36
CA ARG A 217 -7.55 4.10 -1.99
C ARG A 217 -7.44 5.59 -1.69
N PHE A 218 -7.02 6.39 -2.67
CA PHE A 218 -6.83 7.84 -2.55
C PHE A 218 -7.89 8.63 -3.32
N ASP A 219 -9.00 7.98 -3.72
CA ASP A 219 -10.11 8.56 -4.51
C ASP A 219 -9.65 9.42 -5.71
N LEU A 220 -8.72 8.89 -6.49
CA LEU A 220 -8.02 9.65 -7.52
C LEU A 220 -8.79 9.78 -8.83
N LEU A 221 -9.88 9.01 -9.01
CA LEU A 221 -10.54 8.83 -10.29
C LEU A 221 -11.05 10.16 -10.88
N GLY A 222 -11.64 11.01 -10.05
CA GLY A 222 -12.12 12.34 -10.44
C GLY A 222 -11.02 13.38 -10.71
N SER A 223 -9.78 13.09 -10.28
CA SER A 223 -8.64 14.01 -10.39
C SER A 223 -7.67 13.65 -11.52
N ILE A 224 -7.99 12.63 -12.33
CA ILE A 224 -7.15 12.21 -13.46
C ILE A 224 -7.05 13.34 -14.48
N ARG A 225 -5.82 13.72 -14.83
CA ARG A 225 -5.52 14.67 -15.90
C ARG A 225 -4.47 14.07 -16.81
N LEU A 226 -4.82 13.81 -18.06
CA LEU A 226 -3.87 13.28 -19.03
C LEU A 226 -2.96 14.41 -19.55
N PHE A 227 -1.79 14.04 -20.05
CA PHE A 227 -0.87 14.95 -20.74
C PHE A 227 -0.35 16.16 -19.92
N VAL A 228 -0.36 16.08 -18.59
CA VAL A 228 0.22 17.14 -17.71
C VAL A 228 1.59 16.79 -17.14
N ARG A 229 1.95 15.49 -17.09
CA ARG A 229 3.20 15.01 -16.50
C ARG A 229 3.92 14.04 -17.44
N CYS A 230 5.24 14.15 -17.47
CA CYS A 230 6.09 13.28 -18.25
C CYS A 230 6.18 11.90 -17.58
N PRO A 231 5.78 10.80 -18.25
CA PRO A 231 5.87 9.45 -17.68
C PRO A 231 7.32 9.03 -17.37
N ARG A 232 8.28 9.58 -18.12
CA ARG A 232 9.71 9.27 -17.96
C ARG A 232 10.31 9.92 -16.72
N CYS A 233 10.10 11.22 -16.51
CA CYS A 233 10.82 12.00 -15.51
C CYS A 233 9.95 12.78 -14.52
N ASN A 234 8.62 12.70 -14.61
CA ASN A 234 7.67 13.46 -13.79
C ASN A 234 7.65 14.99 -14.04
N GLY A 235 8.46 15.51 -14.96
CA GLY A 235 8.43 16.91 -15.37
C GLY A 235 7.09 17.33 -15.97
N VAL A 236 6.78 18.62 -15.92
CA VAL A 236 5.54 19.17 -16.50
C VAL A 236 5.59 19.06 -18.02
N LEU A 237 4.45 18.73 -18.62
CA LEU A 237 4.25 18.75 -20.06
C LEU A 237 3.54 20.04 -20.46
N GLU A 238 4.11 20.74 -21.42
CA GLU A 238 3.51 21.95 -22.00
C GLU A 238 3.17 21.72 -23.46
N PRO A 239 2.04 22.24 -23.97
CA PRO A 239 1.76 22.26 -25.39
C PRO A 239 2.90 22.94 -26.14
N VAL A 240 3.28 22.37 -27.28
CA VAL A 240 4.31 22.96 -28.16
C VAL A 240 3.77 23.10 -29.55
N GLU A 241 4.12 24.22 -30.18
CA GLU A 241 3.79 24.49 -31.58
C GLU A 241 4.24 23.34 -32.46
N ARG A 242 3.35 22.93 -33.37
CA ARG A 242 3.61 21.85 -34.32
C ARG A 242 4.98 22.15 -34.97
N THR A 243 5.11 23.30 -35.63
CA THR A 243 6.27 23.60 -36.48
C THR A 243 7.61 23.52 -35.74
N ALA A 244 7.63 23.80 -34.44
CA ALA A 244 8.82 23.75 -33.60
C ALA A 244 9.36 22.33 -33.35
N VAL A 245 8.56 21.27 -33.57
CA VAL A 245 8.96 19.88 -33.32
C VAL A 245 9.11 19.02 -34.58
N ARG A 246 8.97 19.61 -35.76
CA ARG A 246 8.99 18.90 -37.06
C ARG A 246 10.19 17.97 -37.23
N ASP A 247 11.38 18.45 -36.93
CA ASP A 247 12.64 17.71 -37.16
C ASP A 247 13.01 16.79 -35.98
N ARG A 248 12.22 16.81 -34.90
CA ARG A 248 12.45 16.05 -33.66
C ARG A 248 11.47 14.91 -33.46
N VAL A 249 10.51 14.75 -34.37
CA VAL A 249 9.44 13.74 -34.32
C VAL A 249 9.47 12.92 -35.63
N PRO A 250 9.19 11.60 -35.59
CA PRO A 250 9.11 10.80 -36.81
C PRO A 250 8.13 11.38 -37.84
N PRO A 251 8.46 11.42 -39.15
CA PRO A 251 7.63 12.05 -40.17
C PRO A 251 6.17 11.56 -40.21
N ARG A 252 5.95 10.25 -39.97
CA ARG A 252 4.59 9.68 -39.93
C ARG A 252 3.73 10.22 -38.78
N SER A 253 4.35 10.38 -37.60
CA SER A 253 3.69 10.97 -36.42
C SER A 253 3.45 12.45 -36.63
N TRP A 254 4.42 13.14 -37.21
CA TRP A 254 4.33 14.55 -37.57
C TRP A 254 3.13 14.85 -38.48
N VAL A 255 2.86 14.00 -39.47
CA VAL A 255 1.72 14.19 -40.39
C VAL A 255 0.38 13.95 -39.70
N ARG A 256 0.29 12.90 -38.86
CA ARG A 256 -0.98 12.42 -38.28
C ARG A 256 -1.41 13.14 -37.00
N ALA A 257 -0.47 13.60 -36.19
CA ALA A 257 -0.79 14.20 -34.90
C ALA A 257 -1.15 15.68 -35.05
N GLU A 258 -2.23 16.08 -34.37
CA GLU A 258 -2.73 17.45 -34.37
C GLU A 258 -2.10 18.30 -33.27
N ALA A 259 -1.76 17.68 -32.14
CA ALA A 259 -1.21 18.35 -30.97
C ALA A 259 0.05 17.64 -30.45
N PHE A 260 0.97 18.45 -29.91
CA PHE A 260 2.24 18.02 -29.37
C PHE A 260 2.43 18.64 -27.98
N TRP A 261 3.10 17.88 -27.12
CA TRP A 261 3.50 18.33 -25.79
C TRP A 261 4.99 18.07 -25.60
N GLN A 262 5.69 18.99 -24.94
CA GLN A 262 7.09 18.85 -24.59
C GLN A 262 7.26 18.87 -23.08
N CYS A 263 8.08 17.94 -22.58
CA CYS A 263 8.52 18.00 -21.20
C CYS A 263 9.56 19.10 -20.98
N VAL A 264 9.27 20.03 -20.08
CA VAL A 264 10.17 21.15 -19.74
C VAL A 264 11.47 20.68 -19.06
N SER A 265 11.48 19.47 -18.48
CA SER A 265 12.64 18.96 -17.72
C SER A 265 13.60 18.11 -18.57
N CYS A 266 13.07 17.23 -19.43
CA CYS A 266 13.89 16.30 -20.22
C CYS A 266 13.77 16.49 -21.74
N GLY A 267 12.97 17.47 -22.18
CA GLY A 267 12.78 17.81 -23.59
C GLY A 267 12.04 16.77 -24.43
N GLN A 268 11.58 15.66 -23.82
CA GLN A 268 10.83 14.62 -24.53
C GLN A 268 9.53 15.17 -25.11
N ILE A 269 9.24 14.80 -26.35
CA ILE A 269 8.05 15.24 -27.09
C ILE A 269 7.05 14.09 -27.14
N TYR A 270 5.80 14.40 -26.85
CA TYR A 270 4.65 13.51 -26.85
C TYR A 270 3.61 14.03 -27.83
N TRP A 271 2.82 13.12 -28.39
CA TRP A 271 1.74 13.44 -29.33
C TRP A 271 0.65 12.39 -29.25
N TYR A 272 -0.54 12.74 -29.72
CA TYR A 272 -1.68 11.83 -29.73
C TYR A 272 -1.47 10.68 -30.73
N GLY A 273 -1.70 9.45 -30.30
CA GLY A 273 -1.52 8.24 -31.12
C GLY A 273 -1.83 6.98 -30.31
N THR A 274 -1.39 5.81 -30.78
CA THR A 274 -1.72 4.51 -30.17
C THR A 274 -1.33 4.38 -28.70
N HIS A 275 -0.32 5.14 -28.23
CA HIS A 275 0.01 5.18 -26.81
C HIS A 275 -1.06 5.90 -25.97
N CYS A 276 -1.68 6.93 -26.53
CA CYS A 276 -2.75 7.71 -25.88
C CYS A 276 -4.04 6.90 -25.80
N GLU A 277 -4.40 6.22 -26.90
CA GLU A 277 -5.53 5.27 -26.95
C GLU A 277 -5.43 4.24 -25.81
N ARG A 278 -4.24 3.65 -25.59
CA ARG A 278 -4.00 2.70 -24.48
C ARG A 278 -4.11 3.33 -23.08
N VAL A 279 -3.82 4.62 -22.94
CA VAL A 279 -3.97 5.33 -21.66
C VAL A 279 -5.44 5.62 -21.41
N GLU A 280 -6.19 6.01 -22.43
CA GLU A 280 -7.65 6.19 -22.35
C GLU A 280 -8.35 4.86 -22.04
N GLU A 281 -8.01 3.77 -22.72
CA GLU A 281 -8.47 2.42 -22.39
C GLU A 281 -8.18 2.04 -20.93
N LEU A 282 -7.02 2.44 -20.40
CA LEU A 282 -6.66 2.21 -19.00
C LEU A 282 -7.55 3.03 -18.05
N VAL A 283 -7.86 4.28 -18.39
CA VAL A 283 -8.77 5.14 -17.61
C VAL A 283 -10.19 4.56 -17.65
N ASP A 284 -10.65 4.13 -18.81
CA ASP A 284 -11.97 3.51 -18.94
C ASP A 284 -12.04 2.21 -18.16
N TRP A 285 -11.00 1.37 -18.21
CA TRP A 285 -10.92 0.19 -17.36
C TRP A 285 -10.98 0.53 -15.87
N LEU A 286 -10.29 1.58 -15.42
CA LEU A 286 -10.36 2.05 -14.02
C LEU A 286 -11.78 2.48 -13.65
N ARG A 287 -12.46 3.25 -14.51
CA ARG A 287 -13.86 3.67 -14.29
C ARG A 287 -14.76 2.46 -14.13
N HIS A 288 -14.69 1.49 -15.05
CA HIS A 288 -15.50 0.28 -14.99
C HIS A 288 -15.20 -0.59 -13.75
N ALA A 289 -13.93 -0.68 -13.36
CA ALA A 289 -13.51 -1.48 -12.20
C ALA A 289 -13.89 -0.85 -10.84
N LEU A 290 -14.13 0.46 -10.81
CA LEU A 290 -14.48 1.21 -9.59
C LEU A 290 -15.96 1.58 -9.49
N SER A 291 -16.76 1.31 -10.53
CA SER A 291 -18.20 1.49 -10.48
C SER A 291 -18.82 0.63 -9.36
N PRO A 292 -19.67 1.20 -8.49
CA PRO A 292 -20.21 0.53 -7.30
C PRO A 292 -21.15 -0.67 -7.60
N ASP A 293 -21.47 -0.95 -8.86
CA ASP A 293 -22.57 -1.82 -9.27
C ASP A 293 -22.15 -3.24 -9.72
N ARG A 294 -21.14 -3.84 -9.08
CA ARG A 294 -20.76 -5.24 -9.33
C ARG A 294 -20.72 -6.08 -8.05
N SER A 295 -21.82 -6.06 -7.31
CA SER A 295 -22.18 -7.14 -6.38
C SER A 295 -23.26 -8.00 -7.04
N ALA A 296 -22.85 -9.05 -7.74
CA ALA A 296 -23.68 -10.18 -8.13
C ALA A 296 -22.90 -11.46 -7.82
#